data_AF-A0A8K0MW69-F1
#
_entry.id   AF-A0A8K0MW69-F1
#
_cell.length_a   1.000
_cell.length_b   1.000
_cell.length_c   1.000
_cell.angle_alpha   90.00
_cell.angle_beta   90.00
_cell.angle_gamma   90.00
#
_symmetry.space_group_name_H-M   'P 1'
#
loop_
_entity.id
_entity.type
_entity.pdbx_description
1 polymer ?
#
loop_
_entity_poly.entity_id
_entity_poly.type
_entity_poly.pdbx_seq_one_letter_code
_entity_poly.pdbx_strand_id
1 'polypeptide(L)'
;MDGDGLHIVEWVKKKMGSFEPAINILDSKLRGMPDQIVQEMLQTLGIAMFCVNSSPSERPTMKEVVALLMEVKSPPEEWGKTSQQPLIKPVNHG
;
A
#
# COMPACT_ATOMS: atom_id res chain seq x y z
N MET A 1 1.14 35.10 -2.21
CA MET A 1 1.95 34.44 -1.17
C MET A 1 1.34 33.06 -1.06
N ASP A 2 1.69 32.14 -1.95
CA ASP A 2 0.97 30.86 -2.06
C ASP A 2 1.99 29.78 -2.41
N GLY A 3 2.89 29.55 -1.45
CA GLY A 3 3.95 28.55 -1.50
C GLY A 3 3.81 27.48 -0.42
N ASP A 4 2.66 27.38 0.25
CA ASP A 4 2.47 26.43 1.34
C ASP A 4 2.03 25.07 0.80
N GLY A 5 2.97 24.40 0.12
CA GLY A 5 2.88 22.96 -0.08
C GLY A 5 2.95 22.27 1.28
N LEU A 6 1.85 21.66 1.72
CA LEU A 6 1.79 20.91 2.97
C LEU A 6 2.81 19.76 2.93
N HIS A 7 3.64 19.62 3.97
CA HIS A 7 4.59 18.52 4.05
C HIS A 7 3.84 17.18 4.00
N ILE A 8 4.33 16.22 3.22
CA ILE A 8 3.61 14.98 2.93
C ILE A 8 3.19 14.23 4.21
N VAL A 9 4.04 14.22 5.24
CA VAL A 9 3.74 13.56 6.52
C VAL A 9 2.57 14.24 7.24
N GLU A 10 2.46 15.57 7.17
CA GLU A 10 1.36 16.32 7.79
C GLU A 10 0.05 16.10 7.01
N TRP A 11 0.13 16.06 5.68
CA TRP A 11 -1.01 15.74 4.82
C TRP A 11 -1.57 14.34 5.13
N VAL A 12 -0.69 13.33 5.23
CA VAL A 12 -1.09 11.95 5.59
C VAL A 12 -1.73 11.92 6.98
N LYS A 13 -1.12 12.52 8.00
CA LYS A 13 -1.68 12.58 9.36
C LYS A 13 -3.08 13.21 9.37
N LYS A 14 -3.26 14.32 8.64
CA LYS A 14 -4.56 14.98 8.50
C LYS A 14 -5.60 14.08 7.84
N LYS A 15 -5.22 13.35 6.79
CA LYS A 15 -6.12 12.40 6.11
C LYS A 15 -6.49 11.21 6.98
N MET A 16 -5.53 10.64 7.72
CA MET A 16 -5.78 9.53 8.66
C MET A 16 -6.69 9.93 9.82
N GLY A 17 -6.64 11.19 10.28
CA GLY A 17 -7.53 11.71 11.32
C GLY A 17 -8.89 12.21 10.82
N SER A 18 -9.17 12.09 9.52
CA SER A 18 -10.44 12.53 8.92
C SER A 18 -11.47 11.38 8.86
N PHE A 19 -12.71 11.70 8.50
CA PHE A 19 -13.76 10.70 8.24
C PHE A 19 -13.66 10.06 6.84
N GLU A 20 -12.65 10.42 6.04
CA GLU A 20 -12.48 9.85 4.71
C GLU A 20 -11.87 8.44 4.74
N PRO A 21 -12.21 7.58 3.76
CA PRO A 21 -11.58 6.26 3.63
C PRO A 21 -10.05 6.36 3.49
N ALA A 22 -9.32 5.55 4.27
CA ALA A 22 -7.85 5.53 4.26
C ALA A 22 -7.25 5.19 2.88
N ILE A 23 -7.98 4.43 2.03
CA ILE A 23 -7.61 4.14 0.64
C ILE A 23 -7.39 5.41 -0.20
N ASN A 24 -7.98 6.54 0.17
CA ASN A 24 -7.78 7.82 -0.51
C ASN A 24 -6.36 8.39 -0.34
N ILE A 25 -5.58 7.87 0.62
CA ILE A 25 -4.17 8.22 0.80
C ILE A 25 -3.31 7.50 -0.25
N LEU A 26 -3.73 6.31 -0.69
CA LEU A 26 -3.01 5.52 -1.69
C LEU A 26 -3.09 6.19 -3.08
N ASP A 27 -2.06 5.95 -3.90
CA ASP A 27 -2.03 6.36 -5.30
C ASP A 27 -3.31 5.87 -5.99
N SER A 28 -3.97 6.76 -6.74
CA SER A 28 -5.24 6.45 -7.43
C SER A 28 -5.10 5.26 -8.39
N LYS A 29 -3.91 5.03 -8.95
CA LYS A 29 -3.61 3.88 -9.81
C LYS A 29 -3.66 2.54 -9.07
N LEU A 30 -3.56 2.55 -7.74
CA LEU A 30 -3.56 1.34 -6.90
C LEU A 30 -4.94 1.01 -6.31
N ARG A 31 -5.93 1.92 -6.42
CA ARG A 31 -7.24 1.79 -5.75
C ARG A 31 -8.18 0.74 -6.34
N GLY A 32 -7.77 0.04 -7.40
CA GLY A 32 -8.49 -1.09 -8.00
C GLY A 32 -7.88 -2.46 -7.70
N MET A 33 -6.89 -2.52 -6.81
CA MET A 33 -6.28 -3.78 -6.37
C MET A 33 -7.24 -4.57 -5.47
N PRO A 34 -7.04 -5.90 -5.33
CA PRO A 34 -7.80 -6.71 -4.38
C PRO A 34 -7.72 -6.14 -2.96
N ASP A 35 -8.81 -6.24 -2.20
CA ASP A 35 -8.88 -5.70 -0.83
C ASP A 35 -7.72 -6.16 0.05
N GLN A 36 -7.28 -7.42 -0.10
CA GLN A 36 -6.11 -7.95 0.59
C GLN A 36 -4.86 -7.08 0.35
N ILE A 37 -4.58 -6.77 -0.92
CA ILE A 37 -3.43 -5.95 -1.32
C ILE A 37 -3.59 -4.51 -0.82
N VAL A 38 -4.81 -3.96 -0.85
CA VAL A 38 -5.11 -2.64 -0.27
C VAL A 38 -4.83 -2.63 1.24
N GLN A 39 -5.22 -3.66 1.98
CA GLN A 39 -4.91 -3.78 3.41
C GLN A 39 -3.40 -3.84 3.65
N GLU A 40 -2.66 -4.61 2.85
CA GLU A 40 -1.20 -4.68 2.94
C GLU A 40 -0.54 -3.30 2.70
N MET A 41 -1.04 -2.54 1.72
CA MET A 41 -0.60 -1.16 1.48
C MET A 41 -0.90 -0.22 2.66
N LEU A 42 -2.09 -0.33 3.27
CA LEU A 42 -2.49 0.48 4.41
C LEU A 42 -1.69 0.13 5.68
N GLN A 43 -1.39 -1.14 5.91
CA GLN A 43 -0.50 -1.56 7.00
C GLN A 43 0.92 -1.05 6.77
N THR A 44 1.42 -1.12 5.53
CA THR A 44 2.71 -0.54 5.14
C THR A 44 2.76 0.97 5.39
N LEU A 45 1.68 1.69 5.09
CA LEU A 45 1.53 3.11 5.42
C LEU A 45 1.63 3.34 6.94
N GLY A 46 1.01 2.49 7.76
CA GLY A 46 1.13 2.54 9.22
C GLY A 46 2.57 2.41 9.70
N ILE A 47 3.33 1.45 9.14
CA ILE A 47 4.76 1.27 9.43
C ILE A 47 5.55 2.53 9.04
N ALA A 48 5.29 3.08 7.84
CA ALA A 48 5.94 4.31 7.40
C ALA A 48 5.66 5.48 8.37
N MET A 49 4.46 5.56 8.94
CA MET A 49 4.10 6.59 9.92
C MET A 49 4.87 6.46 11.24
N PHE A 50 5.20 5.24 11.67
CA PHE A 50 6.12 5.04 12.80
C PHE A 50 7.55 5.49 12.46
N CYS A 51 8.04 5.18 11.26
CA CYS A 51 9.38 5.58 10.82
C CYS A 51 9.59 7.10 10.78
N VAL A 52 8.53 7.86 10.46
CA VAL A 52 8.57 9.34 10.39
C VAL A 52 8.03 10.01 11.65
N ASN A 53 8.01 9.30 12.78
CA ASN A 53 7.56 9.89 14.04
C ASN A 53 8.43 11.11 14.39
N SER A 54 7.76 12.17 14.84
CA SER A 54 8.40 13.41 15.27
C SER A 54 9.32 13.19 16.46
N SER A 55 8.99 12.23 17.34
CA SER A 55 9.88 11.78 18.41
C SER A 55 10.84 10.71 17.88
N PRO A 56 12.17 10.92 17.90
CA PRO A 56 13.14 9.92 17.48
C PRO A 56 13.10 8.63 18.31
N SER A 57 12.70 8.69 19.59
CA SER A 57 12.62 7.52 20.48
C SER A 57 11.49 6.57 20.09
N GLU A 58 10.45 7.08 19.42
CA GLU A 58 9.28 6.30 18.99
C GLU A 58 9.47 5.67 17.60
N ARG A 59 10.61 5.94 16.94
CA ARG A 59 10.90 5.36 15.63
C ARG A 59 11.40 3.93 15.83
N PRO A 60 10.87 2.97 15.06
CA PRO A 60 11.37 1.60 15.11
C PRO A 60 12.80 1.52 14.58
N THR A 61 13.55 0.55 15.09
CA THR A 61 14.81 0.11 14.50
C THR A 61 14.56 -0.52 13.13
N MET A 62 15.59 -0.53 12.26
CA MET A 62 15.46 -1.21 10.96
C MET A 62 15.12 -2.70 11.09
N LYS A 63 15.54 -3.36 12.19
CA LYS A 63 15.17 -4.75 12.48
C LYS A 63 13.66 -4.89 12.71
N GLU A 64 13.06 -3.99 13.49
CA GLU A 64 11.62 -3.96 13.72
C GLU A 64 10.84 -3.62 12.45
N VAL A 65 11.32 -2.65 11.65
CA VAL A 65 10.71 -2.31 10.36
C VAL A 65 10.65 -3.53 9.43
N VAL A 66 11.74 -4.29 9.32
CA VAL A 66 11.78 -5.51 8.50
C VAL A 66 10.82 -6.56 9.04
N ALA A 67 10.80 -6.78 10.37
CA ALA A 67 9.89 -7.75 10.98
C ALA A 67 8.42 -7.39 10.70
N LEU A 68 8.02 -6.14 10.91
CA LEU A 68 6.66 -5.67 10.62
C LEU A 68 6.30 -5.83 9.14
N LEU A 69 7.21 -5.50 8.22
CA LEU A 69 6.96 -5.66 6.78
C LEU A 69 6.85 -7.13 6.35
N MET A 70 7.50 -8.06 7.06
CA MET A 70 7.34 -9.49 6.82
C MET A 70 5.98 -10.01 7.30
N GLU A 71 5.44 -9.44 8.38
CA GLU A 71 4.11 -9.80 8.92
C GLU A 71 2.97 -9.26 8.06
N VAL A 72 3.17 -8.14 7.35
CA VAL A 72 2.17 -7.58 6.42
C VAL A 72 1.92 -8.52 5.24
N LYS A 73 2.94 -9.24 4.76
CA LYS A 73 2.79 -10.08 3.58
C LYS A 73 2.05 -11.37 3.90
N SER A 74 0.97 -11.62 3.18
CA SER A 74 0.42 -12.98 3.05
C SER A 74 1.44 -13.88 2.34
N PRO A 75 1.51 -15.19 2.64
CA PRO A 75 2.37 -16.11 1.87
C PRO A 75 2.02 -16.00 0.38
N PRO A 76 3.01 -16.15 -0.52
CA PRO A 76 2.83 -15.97 -1.95
C PRO A 76 2.06 -17.15 -2.55
N GLU A 77 0.79 -17.29 -2.23
CA GLU A 77 -0.14 -18.03 -3.06
C GLU A 77 -0.79 -17.04 -4.04
N GLU A 78 -0.40 -17.18 -5.31
CA GLU A 78 -1.24 -16.87 -6.47
C GLU A 78 -1.26 -15.44 -7.06
N TRP A 79 -0.24 -14.59 -6.89
CA TRP A 79 -0.09 -13.42 -7.80
C TRP A 79 0.22 -13.84 -9.26
N GLY A 80 0.63 -15.10 -9.48
CA GLY A 80 1.05 -15.62 -10.78
C GLY A 80 0.00 -16.32 -11.65
N LYS A 81 -1.25 -16.52 -11.20
CA LYS A 81 -2.21 -17.39 -11.94
C LYS A 81 -3.33 -16.68 -12.70
N THR A 82 -3.47 -15.36 -12.61
CA THR A 82 -4.54 -14.61 -13.32
C THR A 82 -4.10 -13.99 -14.65
N SER A 83 -2.86 -14.19 -15.10
CA SER A 83 -2.40 -13.73 -16.44
C SER A 83 -2.17 -14.84 -17.47
N GLN A 84 -2.51 -16.09 -17.17
CA GLN A 84 -2.50 -17.16 -18.17
C GLN A 84 -3.90 -17.77 -18.32
N GLN A 85 -4.76 -17.06 -19.04
CA GLN A 85 -5.88 -17.72 -19.71
C GLN A 85 -5.40 -18.12 -21.11
N PRO A 86 -5.32 -19.42 -21.46
CA PRO A 86 -4.98 -19.83 -22.81
C PRO A 86 -6.09 -19.36 -23.76
N LEU A 87 -5.72 -18.57 -24.76
CA LEU A 87 -6.61 -18.16 -25.85
C LEU A 87 -7.01 -19.42 -26.64
N ILE A 88 -8.14 -20.02 -26.31
CA ILE A 88 -8.78 -21.03 -27.17
C ILE A 88 -9.12 -20.30 -28.47
N LYS A 89 -8.50 -20.66 -29.62
CA LYS A 89 -9.08 -21.35 -30.80
C LYS A 89 -7.98 -21.67 -31.83
N PRO A 90 -7.88 -22.90 -32.37
CA PRO A 90 -7.48 -23.09 -33.76
C PRO A 90 -8.73 -23.05 -34.65
N VAL A 91 -8.71 -22.17 -35.65
CA VAL A 91 -9.67 -22.15 -36.75
C VAL A 91 -9.25 -23.22 -37.77
N ASN A 92 -10.00 -24.31 -37.87
CA ASN A 92 -9.80 -25.29 -38.94
C ASN A 92 -10.38 -24.71 -40.23
N HIS A 93 -9.53 -24.48 -41.23
CA HIS A 93 -9.95 -24.23 -42.61
C HIS A 93 -10.12 -25.60 -43.28
N GLY A 94 -11.32 -25.85 -43.81
CA GLY A 94 -11.57 -26.94 -44.75
C GLY A 94 -11.21 -26.53 -46.18
#